data_AF-A0A1A6BMY1-F1
#
_entry.id   AF-A0A1A6BMY1-F1
#
_cell.length_a   1.000
_cell.length_b   1.000
_cell.length_c   1.000
_cell.angle_alpha   90.00
_cell.angle_beta   90.00
_cell.angle_gamma   90.00
#
_symmetry.space_group_name_H-M   'P 1'
#
loop_
_entity.id
_entity.type
_entity.pdbx_description
1 polymer ?
#
loop_
_entity_poly.entity_id
_entity_poly.type
_entity_poly.pdbx_seq_one_letter_code
_entity_poly.pdbx_strand_id
1 'polypeptide(L)'
;MSAEAVQAGAAVTGGAHVFADTRIDRHTAVIAAVIAPAFLAEAGWDPQRRVLSFAPEHPLLGRPVCGAAGCLTSAPAASRICASCRRRLAEHGLGDDEIASLPPRSRQRSGRGPDGCVVDGCRCEWESANSGLCRAHAEQLRALPVAGFDERRVIPSV
;
A
#
# COMPACT_ATOMS: atom_id res chain seq x y z
N MET A 1 -14.78 -42.21 -32.81
CA MET A 1 -14.90 -40.82 -32.34
C MET A 1 -16.09 -40.76 -31.40
N SER A 2 -15.83 -40.80 -30.10
CA SER A 2 -16.87 -40.63 -29.08
C SER A 2 -16.37 -39.58 -28.11
N ALA A 3 -17.14 -38.49 -27.99
CA ALA A 3 -16.88 -37.38 -27.10
C ALA A 3 -17.25 -37.81 -25.67
N GLU A 4 -16.25 -37.91 -24.80
CA GLU A 4 -16.49 -37.98 -23.36
C GLU A 4 -16.85 -36.57 -22.87
N ALA A 5 -18.09 -36.47 -22.39
CA ALA A 5 -18.65 -35.27 -21.80
C ALA A 5 -17.84 -34.87 -20.56
N VAL A 6 -17.29 -33.65 -20.60
CA VAL A 6 -16.73 -32.97 -19.43
C VAL A 6 -17.84 -32.82 -18.41
N GLN A 7 -17.80 -33.61 -17.34
CA GLN A 7 -18.69 -33.46 -16.20
C GLN A 7 -18.52 -32.06 -15.62
N ALA A 8 -19.59 -31.27 -15.69
CA ALA A 8 -19.73 -30.01 -14.98
C ALA A 8 -19.56 -30.27 -13.48
N GLY A 9 -18.46 -29.77 -12.91
CA GLY A 9 -18.12 -29.93 -11.50
C GLY A 9 -19.24 -29.39 -10.61
N ALA A 10 -19.75 -30.25 -9.73
CA ALA A 10 -20.70 -29.87 -8.70
C ALA A 10 -20.11 -28.75 -7.84
N ALA A 11 -20.77 -27.59 -7.81
CA ALA A 11 -20.43 -26.50 -6.90
C ALA A 11 -20.58 -27.00 -5.46
N VAL A 12 -19.45 -27.18 -4.77
CA VAL A 12 -19.43 -27.56 -3.36
C VAL A 12 -19.62 -26.28 -2.55
N THR A 13 -20.63 -26.24 -1.67
CA THR A 13 -20.95 -25.11 -0.80
C THR A 13 -19.93 -24.86 0.33
N GLY A 14 -18.78 -25.55 0.29
CA GLY A 14 -17.72 -25.42 1.27
C GLY A 14 -16.73 -24.34 0.87
N GLY A 15 -16.85 -23.15 1.44
CA GLY A 15 -15.89 -22.06 1.22
C GLY A 15 -16.49 -20.66 1.12
N ALA A 16 -17.81 -20.50 1.29
CA ALA A 16 -18.48 -19.20 1.24
C ALA A 16 -17.92 -18.17 2.25
N HIS A 17 -17.36 -18.63 3.38
CA HIS A 17 -16.72 -17.78 4.38
C HIS A 17 -15.34 -17.26 3.94
N VAL A 18 -14.69 -17.95 3.01
CA VAL A 18 -13.42 -17.53 2.40
C VAL A 18 -13.71 -16.73 1.14
N PHE A 19 -14.54 -17.27 0.26
CA PHE A 19 -14.82 -16.69 -1.05
C PHE A 19 -16.30 -16.35 -1.12
N ALA A 20 -16.63 -15.07 -1.31
CA ALA A 20 -18.00 -14.63 -1.53
C ALA A 20 -18.65 -15.23 -2.81
N ASP A 21 -17.87 -15.87 -3.68
CA ASP A 21 -18.31 -16.56 -4.89
C ASP A 21 -18.35 -18.08 -4.68
N THR A 22 -19.45 -18.70 -5.10
CA THR A 22 -19.71 -20.15 -4.97
C THR A 22 -19.09 -21.01 -6.08
N ARG A 23 -18.48 -20.41 -7.12
CA ARG A 23 -17.83 -21.17 -8.21
C ARG A 23 -16.34 -21.43 -7.93
N ILE A 24 -16.08 -22.22 -6.91
CA ILE A 24 -14.74 -22.72 -6.59
C ILE A 24 -14.63 -24.20 -6.96
N ASP A 25 -13.48 -24.61 -7.47
CA ASP A 25 -13.22 -26.02 -7.75
C ASP A 25 -13.09 -26.84 -6.45
N ARG A 26 -13.13 -28.16 -6.59
CA ARG A 26 -13.11 -29.08 -5.46
C ARG A 26 -11.87 -28.94 -4.58
N HIS A 27 -10.70 -28.73 -5.15
CA HIS A 27 -9.46 -28.61 -4.38
C HIS A 27 -9.47 -27.32 -3.56
N THR A 28 -9.91 -26.22 -4.17
CA THR A 28 -10.12 -24.94 -3.48
C THR A 28 -11.15 -25.06 -2.35
N ALA A 29 -12.26 -25.78 -2.55
CA ALA A 29 -13.27 -26.01 -1.51
C ALA A 29 -12.72 -26.80 -0.30
N VAL A 30 -11.87 -27.80 -0.54
CA VAL A 30 -11.22 -28.59 0.53
C VAL A 30 -10.29 -27.71 1.38
N ILE A 31 -9.51 -26.84 0.75
CA ILE A 31 -8.65 -25.88 1.46
C ILE A 31 -9.51 -24.87 2.22
N ALA A 32 -10.56 -24.34 1.60
CA ALA A 32 -11.45 -23.38 2.26
C ALA A 32 -12.13 -23.98 3.49
N ALA A 33 -12.47 -25.27 3.46
CA ALA A 33 -13.10 -25.97 4.57
C ALA A 33 -12.20 -26.14 5.81
N VAL A 34 -10.87 -26.17 5.65
CA VAL A 34 -9.94 -26.27 6.79
C VAL A 34 -9.62 -24.92 7.43
N ILE A 35 -9.95 -23.81 6.77
CA ILE A 35 -9.74 -22.46 7.32
C ILE A 35 -10.91 -22.12 8.23
N ALA A 36 -10.65 -21.97 9.52
CA ALA A 36 -11.67 -21.64 10.51
C ALA A 36 -12.28 -20.24 10.24
N PRO A 37 -13.62 -20.10 10.17
CA PRO A 37 -14.27 -18.79 10.02
C PRO A 37 -13.89 -17.79 11.12
N ALA A 38 -13.72 -18.27 12.36
CA ALA A 38 -13.32 -17.43 13.49
C ALA A 38 -11.91 -16.85 13.29
N PHE A 39 -10.98 -17.61 12.72
CA PHE A 39 -9.64 -17.13 12.38
C PHE A 39 -9.69 -16.02 11.33
N LEU A 40 -10.52 -16.19 10.29
CA LEU A 40 -10.67 -15.15 9.26
C LEU A 40 -11.31 -13.87 9.81
N ALA A 41 -12.29 -14.00 10.71
CA ALA A 41 -12.90 -12.85 11.37
C ALA A 41 -11.88 -12.10 12.23
N GLU A 42 -11.06 -12.80 13.03
CA GLU A 42 -9.98 -12.20 13.82
C GLU A 42 -8.93 -11.53 12.94
N ALA A 43 -8.58 -12.17 11.82
CA ALA A 43 -7.64 -11.67 10.83
C ALA A 43 -8.18 -10.47 10.02
N GLY A 44 -9.43 -10.05 10.23
CA GLY A 44 -10.06 -8.95 9.50
C GLY A 44 -10.26 -9.25 8.01
N TRP A 45 -10.61 -10.49 7.68
CA TRP A 45 -10.94 -10.91 6.32
C TRP A 45 -12.24 -10.30 5.83
N ASP A 46 -12.17 -9.64 4.67
CA ASP A 46 -13.34 -9.21 3.89
C ASP A 46 -13.49 -10.14 2.67
N PRO A 47 -14.47 -11.07 2.67
CA PRO A 47 -14.66 -12.02 1.57
C PRO A 47 -15.17 -11.37 0.28
N GLN A 48 -15.80 -10.20 0.35
CA GLN A 48 -16.28 -9.46 -0.84
C GLN A 48 -15.12 -8.78 -1.55
N ARG A 49 -14.27 -8.09 -0.80
CA ARG A 49 -13.08 -7.40 -1.34
C ARG A 49 -11.90 -8.33 -1.54
N ARG A 50 -11.94 -9.53 -0.92
CA ARG A 50 -10.83 -10.49 -0.84
C ARG A 50 -9.57 -9.86 -0.24
N VAL A 51 -9.75 -9.07 0.82
CA VAL A 51 -8.68 -8.31 1.48
C VAL A 51 -8.60 -8.74 2.95
N LEU A 52 -7.37 -8.95 3.43
CA LEU A 52 -7.08 -9.07 4.85
C LEU A 52 -6.67 -7.70 5.40
N SER A 53 -7.33 -7.26 6.48
CA SER A 53 -7.03 -6.00 7.17
C SER A 53 -6.79 -6.26 8.65
N PHE A 54 -5.53 -6.53 9.00
CA PHE A 54 -5.16 -6.81 10.39
C PHE A 54 -5.04 -5.54 11.23
N ALA A 55 -5.50 -5.62 12.47
CA ALA A 55 -5.15 -4.64 13.49
C ALA A 55 -3.62 -4.63 13.71
N PRO A 56 -2.97 -3.46 13.85
CA PRO A 56 -1.54 -3.39 14.17
C PRO A 56 -1.11 -4.19 15.39
N GLU A 57 -2.02 -4.37 16.35
CA GLU A 57 -1.83 -5.07 17.62
C GLU A 57 -2.04 -6.59 17.51
N HIS A 58 -2.42 -7.10 16.33
CA HIS A 58 -2.66 -8.52 16.14
C HIS A 58 -1.39 -9.33 16.51
N PRO A 59 -1.47 -10.37 17.36
CA PRO A 59 -0.29 -11.03 17.92
C PRO A 59 0.68 -11.64 16.88
N LEU A 60 0.14 -12.21 15.80
CA LEU A 60 0.93 -12.86 14.74
C LEU A 60 1.03 -12.03 13.45
N LEU A 61 -0.03 -11.31 13.09
CA LEU A 61 -0.18 -10.62 11.80
C LEU A 61 -0.11 -9.09 11.93
N GLY A 62 0.02 -8.61 13.16
CA GLY A 62 0.18 -7.20 13.46
C GLY A 62 1.57 -6.71 13.06
N ARG A 63 1.73 -5.40 13.14
CA ARG A 63 3.01 -4.75 12.82
C ARG A 63 3.19 -3.55 13.74
N PRO A 64 4.43 -3.27 14.19
CA PRO A 64 4.70 -2.03 14.90
C PRO A 64 4.33 -0.84 14.02
N VAL A 65 3.48 0.03 14.52
CA VAL A 65 3.14 1.29 13.88
C VAL A 65 3.94 2.42 14.52
N CYS A 66 4.27 3.42 13.71
CA CYS A 66 5.00 4.60 14.16
C CYS A 66 4.25 5.32 15.29
N GLY A 67 4.95 5.71 16.36
CA GLY A 67 4.37 6.43 17.50
C GLY A 67 4.01 7.90 17.24
N ALA A 68 4.29 8.45 16.05
CA ALA A 68 3.91 9.82 15.71
C ALA A 68 2.39 9.93 15.56
N ALA A 69 1.82 11.02 16.06
CA ALA A 69 0.38 11.27 15.98
C ALA A 69 -0.16 11.16 14.55
N GLY A 70 -1.13 10.25 14.34
CA GLY A 70 -1.78 10.00 13.05
C GLY A 70 -0.94 9.23 12.02
N CYS A 71 0.24 8.71 12.39
CA CYS A 71 1.08 7.95 11.46
C CYS A 71 0.72 6.46 11.48
N LEU A 72 0.16 5.94 10.38
CA LEU A 72 -0.17 4.50 10.23
C LEU A 72 0.96 3.67 9.59
N THR A 73 2.12 4.28 9.36
CA THR A 73 3.26 3.64 8.71
C THR A 73 3.91 2.62 9.62
N SER A 74 4.20 1.44 9.09
CA SER A 74 4.98 0.42 9.78
C SER A 74 6.35 0.94 10.19
N ALA A 75 6.79 0.56 11.39
CA ALA A 75 8.06 0.98 11.96
C ALA A 75 8.85 -0.24 12.47
N PRO A 76 10.18 -0.12 12.65
CA PRO A 76 10.95 -1.13 13.36
C PRO A 76 10.46 -1.27 14.80
N ALA A 77 10.34 -2.51 15.29
CA ALA A 77 9.83 -2.80 16.63
C ALA A 77 10.63 -2.07 17.74
N ALA A 78 11.95 -1.98 17.59
CA ALA A 78 12.84 -1.38 18.58
C ALA A 78 12.65 0.13 18.77
N SER A 79 12.45 0.88 17.68
CA SER A 79 12.33 2.35 17.76
C SER A 79 10.90 2.84 17.73
N ARG A 80 9.96 2.05 17.19
CA ARG A 80 8.57 2.48 16.93
C ARG A 80 8.49 3.80 16.15
N ILE A 81 9.51 4.12 15.35
CA ILE A 81 9.59 5.34 14.53
C ILE A 81 9.93 4.97 13.09
N CYS A 82 9.08 5.35 12.14
CA CYS A 82 9.34 5.12 10.73
C CYS A 82 10.41 6.10 10.20
N ALA A 83 11.11 5.72 9.12
CA ALA A 83 12.20 6.53 8.55
C ALA A 83 11.79 7.97 8.21
N SER A 84 10.55 8.17 7.75
CA SER A 84 10.05 9.49 7.40
C SER A 84 9.76 10.37 8.63
N CYS A 85 9.27 9.79 9.74
CA CYS A 85 9.13 10.55 10.99
C CYS A 85 10.48 10.82 11.66
N ARG A 86 11.43 9.89 11.56
CA ARG A 86 12.80 10.10 12.02
C ARG A 86 13.47 11.28 11.31
N ARG A 87 13.28 11.42 10.00
CA ARG A 87 13.78 12.58 9.26
C ARG A 87 13.16 13.88 9.77
N ARG A 88 11.84 13.87 10.03
CA ARG A 88 11.15 15.05 10.58
C ARG A 88 11.63 15.41 11.98
N LEU A 89 11.92 14.42 12.84
CA LEU A 89 12.53 14.67 14.14
C LEU A 89 13.83 15.46 13.99
N ALA A 90 14.73 14.98 13.11
CA ALA A 90 15.98 15.67 12.83
C ALA A 90 15.77 17.08 12.24
N GLU A 91 14.82 17.27 11.33
CA GLU A 91 14.46 18.59 10.77
C GLU A 91 13.97 19.58 11.85
N HIS A 92 13.35 19.08 12.92
CA HIS A 92 12.89 19.87 14.06
C HIS A 92 13.89 19.91 15.24
N GLY A 93 15.05 19.26 15.12
CA GLY A 93 16.03 19.17 16.21
C GLY A 93 15.56 18.36 17.42
N LEU A 94 14.63 17.42 17.22
CA LEU A 94 14.02 16.60 18.26
C LEU A 94 14.64 15.19 18.32
N GLY A 95 14.66 14.60 19.51
CA GLY A 95 15.04 13.21 19.77
C GLY A 95 13.91 12.20 19.51
N ASP A 96 14.26 10.91 19.43
CA ASP A 96 13.30 9.82 19.24
C ASP A 96 12.23 9.76 20.36
N ASP A 97 12.61 10.11 21.59
CA ASP A 97 11.73 10.22 22.76
C ASP A 97 10.71 11.36 22.66
N GLU A 98 10.95 12.34 21.79
CA GLU A 98 10.09 13.50 21.57
C GLU A 98 9.11 13.30 20.39
N ILE A 99 8.93 12.06 19.92
CA ILE A 99 8.05 11.72 18.79
C ILE A 99 6.61 12.24 18.95
N ALA A 100 6.11 12.36 20.18
CA ALA A 100 4.79 12.89 20.48
C ALA A 100 4.68 14.41 20.24
N SER A 101 5.79 15.14 20.32
CA SER A 101 5.88 16.60 20.08
C SER A 101 5.89 16.94 18.60
N LEU A 102 6.03 15.94 17.74
CA LEU A 102 6.14 16.11 16.30
C LEU A 102 4.78 16.53 15.71
N PRO A 103 4.70 17.66 14.99
CA PRO A 103 3.43 18.14 14.46
C PRO A 103 2.72 17.07 13.60
N PRO A 104 1.38 16.99 13.61
CA PRO A 104 0.63 16.09 12.73
C PRO A 104 1.03 16.30 11.27
N ARG A 105 1.00 15.24 10.46
CA ARG A 105 1.21 15.40 9.01
C ARG A 105 0.03 16.18 8.42
N SER A 106 0.32 17.24 7.67
CA SER A 106 -0.71 18.03 6.97
C SER A 106 -1.39 17.29 5.81
N ARG A 107 -0.95 16.08 5.49
CA ARG A 107 -1.66 15.02 4.76
C ARG A 107 -0.76 13.79 4.78
N GLN A 108 -1.35 12.60 4.85
CA GLN A 108 -0.64 11.40 4.46
C GLN A 108 -0.31 11.58 2.97
N ARG A 109 0.92 11.98 2.62
CA ARG A 109 1.37 11.81 1.24
C ARG A 109 1.36 10.30 1.02
N SER A 110 0.23 9.76 0.55
CA SER A 110 0.23 8.48 -0.08
C SER A 110 1.19 8.65 -1.25
N GLY A 111 2.38 8.06 -1.13
CA GLY A 111 3.39 8.11 -2.18
C GLY A 111 2.87 7.57 -3.53
N ARG A 112 1.66 6.98 -3.53
CA ARG A 112 0.83 6.64 -4.67
C ARG A 112 -0.55 7.24 -4.44
N GLY A 113 -1.06 7.98 -5.42
CA GLY A 113 -2.45 8.42 -5.51
C GLY A 113 -2.95 8.25 -6.95
N PRO A 114 -4.22 8.49 -7.25
CA PRO A 114 -4.75 8.42 -8.62
C PRO A 114 -4.44 9.67 -9.46
N ASP A 115 -3.62 10.59 -8.96
CA ASP A 115 -3.36 11.84 -9.66
C ASP A 115 -2.51 11.64 -10.93
N GLY A 116 -2.72 12.53 -11.90
CA GLY A 116 -2.01 12.50 -13.18
C GLY A 116 -0.55 12.94 -13.07
N CYS A 117 0.25 12.53 -14.05
CA CYS A 117 1.57 13.08 -14.28
C CYS A 117 1.51 14.61 -14.42
N VAL A 118 2.45 15.33 -13.79
CA VAL A 118 2.53 16.80 -13.84
C VAL A 118 2.98 17.36 -15.20
N VAL A 119 3.27 16.51 -16.18
CA VAL A 119 3.69 16.96 -17.52
C VAL A 119 2.44 17.29 -18.31
N ASP A 120 2.37 18.53 -18.82
CA ASP A 120 1.22 19.01 -19.58
C ASP A 120 0.87 18.07 -20.75
N GLY A 121 -0.41 17.71 -20.83
CA GLY A 121 -0.93 16.78 -21.84
C GLY A 121 -0.67 15.29 -21.54
N CYS A 122 0.06 14.95 -20.48
CA CYS A 122 0.24 13.56 -20.06
C CYS A 122 -0.98 13.08 -19.27
N ARG A 123 -1.62 12.00 -19.74
CA ARG A 123 -2.78 11.38 -19.08
C ARG A 123 -2.42 10.18 -18.22
N CYS A 124 -1.14 9.82 -18.14
CA CYS A 124 -0.68 8.71 -17.32
C CYS A 124 -0.71 9.09 -15.84
N GLU A 125 -1.04 8.15 -14.98
CA GLU A 125 -0.91 8.30 -13.53
C GLU A 125 0.57 8.46 -13.15
N TRP A 126 0.83 9.30 -12.15
CA TRP A 126 2.16 9.40 -11.55
C TRP A 126 2.60 8.05 -10.93
N GLU A 127 3.87 7.68 -11.08
CA GLU A 127 4.44 6.50 -10.42
C GLU A 127 4.67 6.76 -8.93
N SER A 128 5.00 8.00 -8.59
CA SER A 128 5.20 8.43 -7.22
C SER A 128 4.79 9.87 -6.99
N ALA A 129 4.23 10.14 -5.80
CA ALA A 129 3.91 11.49 -5.37
C ALA A 129 5.13 12.39 -5.11
N ASN A 130 6.32 11.77 -5.01
CA ASN A 130 7.55 12.52 -4.80
C ASN A 130 8.10 13.08 -6.12
N SER A 131 7.96 12.35 -7.22
CA SER A 131 8.37 12.82 -8.54
C SER A 131 7.30 13.67 -9.22
N GLY A 132 6.01 13.41 -8.98
CA GLY A 132 4.97 14.01 -9.82
C GLY A 132 4.86 13.37 -11.20
N LEU A 133 5.74 12.43 -11.53
CA LEU A 133 5.94 11.93 -12.89
C LEU A 133 5.41 10.50 -13.03
N CYS A 134 4.84 10.20 -14.20
CA CYS A 134 4.61 8.81 -14.60
C CYS A 134 5.96 8.09 -14.80
N ARG A 135 5.93 6.75 -14.85
CA ARG A 135 7.14 5.93 -15.00
C ARG A 135 8.00 6.35 -16.20
N ALA A 136 7.38 6.61 -17.35
CA ALA A 136 8.08 7.00 -18.57
C ALA A 136 8.80 8.35 -18.44
N HIS A 137 8.14 9.38 -17.89
CA HIS A 137 8.78 10.67 -17.67
C HIS A 137 9.84 10.60 -16.55
N ALA A 138 9.65 9.75 -15.54
CA ALA A 138 10.66 9.52 -14.51
C ALA A 138 11.92 8.85 -15.09
N GLU A 139 11.76 7.90 -16.01
CA GLU A 139 12.87 7.25 -16.71
C GLU A 139 13.58 8.23 -17.65
N GLN A 140 12.85 9.05 -18.40
CA GLN A 140 13.43 10.11 -19.24
C GLN A 140 14.24 11.10 -18.41
N LEU A 141 13.71 11.57 -17.28
CA LEU A 141 14.45 12.47 -16.38
C LEU A 141 15.73 11.82 -15.83
N ARG A 142 15.71 10.53 -15.48
CA ARG A 142 16.91 9.80 -15.02
C ARG A 142 17.93 9.60 -16.13
N ALA A 143 17.49 9.53 -17.38
CA ALA A 143 18.33 9.36 -18.56
C ALA A 143 18.92 10.68 -19.07
N LEU A 144 18.38 11.84 -18.65
CA LEU A 144 19.00 13.13 -18.94
C LEU A 144 20.35 13.21 -18.20
N PRO A 145 21.46 13.47 -18.91
CA PRO A 145 22.72 13.73 -18.25
C PRO A 145 22.57 14.98 -17.38
N VAL A 146 22.96 14.87 -16.11
CA VAL A 146 22.99 16.01 -15.19
C VAL A 146 24.09 16.95 -15.67
N ALA A 147 23.77 17.84 -16.61
CA ALA A 147 24.60 19.00 -16.87
C ALA A 147 24.58 19.82 -15.58
N GLY A 148 25.76 20.09 -15.01
CA GLY A 148 25.89 20.95 -13.84
C GLY A 148 25.16 22.26 -14.08
N PHE A 149 24.15 22.55 -13.26
CA PHE A 149 23.41 23.80 -13.33
C PHE A 149 24.31 24.91 -12.78
N ASP A 150 24.89 25.70 -13.69
CA ASP A 150 25.15 27.10 -13.41
C ASP A 150 23.99 27.95 -13.96
N GLU A 151 23.69 29.00 -13.21
CA GLU A 151 22.76 30.11 -13.43
C GLU A 151 21.23 29.86 -13.42
N ARG A 152 20.68 30.26 -12.26
CA ARG A 152 19.47 31.07 -12.08
C ARG A 152 18.85 31.60 -13.38
N ARG A 153 17.59 31.24 -13.62
CA ARG A 153 16.64 32.12 -14.31
C ARG A 153 15.45 32.43 -13.40
N VAL A 154 15.41 33.69 -13.00
CA VAL A 154 14.23 34.38 -12.49
C VAL A 154 13.14 34.27 -13.56
N ILE A 155 11.97 33.76 -13.19
CA ILE A 155 10.76 33.82 -14.02
C ILE A 155 10.08 35.16 -13.69
N PRO A 156 9.90 36.10 -14.65
CA PRO A 156 9.06 37.25 -14.42
C PRO A 156 7.58 36.83 -14.50
N SER A 157 6.82 37.28 -13.52
CA SER A 157 5.37 37.11 -13.43
C SER A 157 4.66 37.91 -14.53
N VAL A 158 3.66 37.29 -15.16
CA VAL A 158 2.49 37.97 -15.73
C VAL A 158 1.25 37.28 -15.21
#